data_AF-A0A183EL05-F1
#
_entry.id   AF-A0A183EL05-F1
#
_cell.length_a   1.000
_cell.length_b   1.000
_cell.length_c   1.000
_cell.angle_alpha   90.00
_cell.angle_beta   90.00
_cell.angle_gamma   90.00
#
_symmetry.space_group_name_H-M   'P 1'
#
loop_
_entity.id
_entity.type
_entity.pdbx_description
1 polymer ?
#
loop_
_entity_poly.entity_id
_entity_poly.type
_entity_poly.pdbx_seq_one_letter_code
_entity_poly.pdbx_strand_id
1 'polypeptide(L)'
;MVAAGNYRDAIVCATVFDFQSHFTLNELVIPCMLQDRFVAVDAFIKGEKKLQEELVRYFDGLVGLDERGELFYLIAKRYEEYRQKKIMTIPMAKLQKKAIEKLVVRLLSAYNLTAQDVAPNLSRTRREGSLRHITFLYKMERRSVANMELFPGHPIRMIADVDDIARLYPVIANADIIGIDTEWKPLFMSTTEQVKKRLCFRLFRLQQKFRLSRGPV
;
A
#
# COMPACT_ATOMS: atom_id res chain seq x y z
N MET A 1 21.89 -29.73 -1.32
CA MET A 1 21.68 -28.32 -1.74
C MET A 1 21.14 -27.46 -0.60
N VAL A 2 19.95 -27.77 -0.04
CA VAL A 2 19.37 -27.04 1.10
C VAL A 2 20.31 -27.00 2.32
N ALA A 3 20.87 -28.14 2.73
CA ALA A 3 21.82 -28.20 3.86
C ALA A 3 23.10 -27.37 3.65
N ALA A 4 23.47 -27.11 2.38
CA ALA A 4 24.61 -26.27 2.01
C ALA A 4 24.22 -24.78 1.84
N GLY A 5 22.96 -24.40 2.14
CA GLY A 5 22.45 -23.04 1.98
C GLY A 5 22.19 -22.62 0.52
N ASN A 6 22.34 -23.53 -0.44
CA ASN A 6 22.10 -23.24 -1.86
C ASN A 6 20.63 -23.45 -2.23
N TYR A 7 19.79 -22.52 -1.80
CA TYR A 7 18.35 -22.53 -2.03
C TYR A 7 17.97 -22.24 -3.48
N ARG A 8 18.77 -21.43 -4.18
CA ARG A 8 18.57 -21.11 -5.60
C ARG A 8 18.55 -22.37 -6.45
N ASP A 9 19.57 -23.21 -6.32
CA ASP A 9 19.67 -24.41 -7.14
C ASP A 9 18.74 -25.51 -6.61
N ALA A 10 18.52 -25.57 -5.29
CA ALA A 10 17.59 -26.50 -4.68
C ALA A 10 16.16 -26.35 -5.25
N ILE A 11 15.63 -25.12 -5.33
CA ILE A 11 14.26 -24.91 -5.82
C ILE A 11 14.12 -25.19 -7.31
N VAL A 12 15.14 -24.86 -8.11
CA VAL A 12 15.17 -25.18 -9.54
C VAL A 12 15.17 -26.69 -9.75
N CYS A 13 16.05 -27.42 -9.04
CA CYS A 13 16.07 -28.88 -9.12
C CYS A 13 14.75 -29.49 -8.65
N ALA A 14 14.22 -29.05 -7.50
CA ALA A 14 12.95 -29.57 -6.98
C ALA A 14 11.77 -29.32 -7.94
N THR A 15 11.79 -28.21 -8.68
CA THR A 15 10.80 -27.93 -9.73
C THR A 15 10.97 -28.86 -10.93
N VAL A 16 12.20 -29.06 -11.41
CA VAL A 16 12.50 -29.91 -12.58
C VAL A 16 12.15 -31.37 -12.33
N PHE A 17 12.33 -31.85 -11.11
CA PHE A 17 12.05 -33.22 -10.71
C PHE A 17 10.66 -33.43 -10.09
N ASP A 18 9.80 -32.41 -10.08
CA ASP A 18 8.43 -32.48 -9.59
C ASP A 18 8.32 -32.97 -8.12
N PHE A 19 9.17 -32.40 -7.24
CA PHE A 19 9.24 -32.74 -5.82
C PHE A 19 8.49 -31.75 -4.91
N GLN A 20 7.48 -31.07 -5.42
CA GLN A 20 6.69 -30.07 -4.67
C GLN A 20 6.09 -30.66 -3.39
N SER A 21 5.55 -31.88 -3.47
CA SER A 21 4.93 -32.60 -2.36
C SER A 21 5.91 -33.03 -1.26
N HIS A 22 7.21 -33.02 -1.54
CA HIS A 22 8.26 -33.46 -0.61
C HIS A 22 8.86 -32.33 0.23
N PHE A 23 8.53 -31.07 -0.05
CA PHE A 23 9.04 -29.92 0.69
C PHE A 23 7.93 -29.13 1.37
N THR A 24 8.15 -28.79 2.62
CA THR A 24 7.33 -27.80 3.32
C THR A 24 7.71 -26.38 2.93
N LEU A 25 6.84 -25.42 3.25
CA LEU A 25 7.12 -24.00 3.02
C LEU A 25 8.44 -23.54 3.67
N ASN A 26 8.69 -23.92 4.93
CA ASN A 26 9.84 -23.45 5.69
C ASN A 26 11.16 -24.07 5.19
N GLU A 27 11.10 -25.26 4.60
CA GLU A 27 12.30 -25.95 4.11
C GLU A 27 12.83 -25.37 2.80
N LEU A 28 11.96 -24.82 1.95
CA LEU A 28 12.37 -24.39 0.61
C LEU A 28 11.76 -23.05 0.18
N VAL A 29 10.44 -22.90 0.31
CA VAL A 29 9.71 -21.76 -0.26
C VAL A 29 10.01 -20.45 0.47
N ILE A 30 9.89 -20.42 1.80
CA ILE A 30 10.16 -19.23 2.62
C ILE A 30 11.63 -18.78 2.49
N PRO A 31 12.64 -19.66 2.60
CA PRO A 31 14.02 -19.32 2.27
C PRO A 31 14.17 -18.61 0.92
N CYS A 32 13.54 -19.14 -0.14
CA CYS A 32 13.62 -18.55 -1.48
C CYS A 32 12.91 -17.19 -1.57
N MET A 33 11.77 -17.02 -0.90
CA MET A 33 11.08 -15.73 -0.80
C MET A 33 11.94 -14.67 -0.10
N LEU A 34 12.64 -15.06 0.97
CA LEU A 34 13.59 -14.22 1.70
C LEU A 34 14.89 -13.93 0.93
N GLN A 35 15.06 -14.55 -0.25
CA GLN A 35 16.14 -14.32 -1.20
C GLN A 35 15.68 -13.58 -2.47
N ASP A 36 14.46 -13.00 -2.46
CA ASP A 36 13.86 -12.31 -3.60
C ASP A 36 13.64 -13.22 -4.83
N ARG A 37 13.57 -14.55 -4.64
CA ARG A 37 13.45 -15.54 -5.72
C ARG A 37 11.99 -15.86 -6.06
N PHE A 38 11.14 -14.86 -6.14
CA PHE A 38 9.70 -15.03 -6.37
C PHE A 38 9.39 -15.84 -7.64
N VAL A 39 10.10 -15.59 -8.75
CA VAL A 39 9.88 -16.29 -10.02
C VAL A 39 10.12 -17.81 -9.90
N ALA A 40 11.16 -18.21 -9.16
CA ALA A 40 11.45 -19.62 -8.95
C ALA A 40 10.43 -20.28 -8.01
N VAL A 41 9.96 -19.55 -7.00
CA VAL A 41 8.88 -20.00 -6.11
C VAL A 41 7.59 -20.20 -6.88
N ASP A 42 7.21 -19.23 -7.71
CA ASP A 42 6.00 -19.27 -8.54
C ASP A 42 6.02 -20.48 -9.50
N ALA A 43 7.17 -20.74 -10.14
CA ALA A 43 7.36 -21.93 -10.96
C ALA A 43 7.26 -23.23 -10.16
N PHE A 44 7.87 -23.29 -8.98
CA PHE A 44 7.87 -24.47 -8.11
C PHE A 44 6.45 -24.83 -7.65
N ILE A 45 5.69 -23.88 -7.11
CA ILE A 45 4.35 -24.16 -6.55
C ILE A 45 3.23 -24.08 -7.60
N LYS A 46 3.59 -23.97 -8.89
CA LYS A 46 2.62 -23.91 -9.97
C LYS A 46 1.80 -25.20 -10.00
N GLY A 47 0.48 -25.06 -9.99
CA GLY A 47 -0.45 -26.20 -9.92
C GLY A 47 -0.71 -26.73 -8.51
N GLU A 48 0.16 -26.45 -7.53
CA GLU A 48 0.03 -26.90 -6.14
C GLU A 48 -0.81 -25.94 -5.30
N LYS A 49 -2.14 -26.04 -5.44
CA LYS A 49 -3.09 -25.14 -4.76
C LYS A 49 -2.87 -25.08 -3.24
N LYS A 50 -2.60 -26.22 -2.60
CA LYS A 50 -2.38 -26.27 -1.14
C LYS A 50 -1.18 -25.42 -0.72
N LEU A 51 -0.05 -25.54 -1.42
CA LEU A 51 1.15 -24.75 -1.13
C LEU A 51 0.94 -23.26 -1.43
N GLN A 52 0.20 -22.92 -2.49
CA GLN A 52 -0.16 -21.54 -2.82
C GLN A 52 -0.98 -20.90 -1.69
N GLU A 53 -2.00 -21.58 -1.19
CA GLU A 53 -2.82 -21.08 -0.08
C GLU A 53 -2.01 -20.97 1.22
N GLU A 54 -1.19 -21.98 1.55
CA GLU A 54 -0.31 -21.94 2.72
C GLU A 54 0.67 -20.77 2.65
N LEU A 55 1.23 -20.47 1.47
CA LEU A 55 2.14 -19.35 1.26
C LEU A 55 1.43 -18.01 1.50
N VAL A 56 0.20 -17.87 1.01
CA VAL A 56 -0.62 -16.67 1.25
C VAL A 56 -0.91 -16.53 2.75
N ARG A 57 -1.37 -17.60 3.41
CA ARG A 57 -1.65 -17.60 4.86
C ARG A 57 -0.42 -17.25 5.69
N TYR A 58 0.75 -17.74 5.29
CA TYR A 58 2.01 -17.45 5.96
C TYR A 58 2.31 -15.95 5.99
N PHE A 59 2.22 -15.27 4.84
CA PHE A 59 2.47 -13.83 4.76
C PHE A 59 1.30 -12.99 5.29
N ASP A 60 0.06 -13.44 5.16
CA ASP A 60 -1.10 -12.79 5.78
C ASP A 60 -1.01 -12.82 7.31
N GLY A 61 -0.43 -13.87 7.91
CA GLY A 61 -0.12 -13.92 9.33
C GLY A 61 0.84 -12.82 9.83
N LEU A 62 1.53 -12.12 8.92
CA LEU A 62 2.38 -10.98 9.23
C LEU A 62 1.65 -9.63 9.06
N VAL A 63 0.50 -9.63 8.39
CA VAL A 63 -0.32 -8.43 8.20
C VAL A 63 -0.99 -8.06 9.53
N GLY A 64 -0.96 -6.77 9.88
CA GLY A 64 -1.60 -6.28 11.11
C GLY A 64 -0.75 -6.39 12.38
N LEU A 65 0.46 -6.98 12.33
CA LEU A 65 1.37 -7.05 13.48
C LEU A 65 1.90 -5.67 13.97
N ASP A 66 1.56 -4.59 13.27
CA ASP A 66 2.01 -3.21 13.52
C ASP A 66 1.05 -2.38 14.38
N GLU A 67 0.05 -2.99 15.00
CA GLU A 67 -0.92 -2.23 15.82
C GLU A 67 -0.28 -1.51 17.02
N ARG A 68 0.94 -1.89 17.44
CA ARG A 68 1.65 -1.32 18.60
C ARG A 68 3.08 -0.83 18.32
N GLY A 69 3.51 -0.75 17.05
CA GLY A 69 4.89 -0.34 16.71
C GLY A 69 5.97 -1.39 16.91
N GLU A 70 5.59 -2.59 17.37
CA GLU A 70 6.49 -3.74 17.62
C GLU A 70 6.76 -4.60 16.36
N LEU A 71 6.22 -4.21 15.20
CA LEU A 71 6.32 -4.99 13.96
C LEU A 71 7.78 -5.33 13.64
N PHE A 72 8.67 -4.35 13.77
CA PHE A 72 10.08 -4.53 13.47
C PHE A 72 10.71 -5.62 14.36
N TYR A 73 10.44 -5.59 15.66
CA TYR A 73 10.95 -6.57 16.62
C TYR A 73 10.38 -7.97 16.33
N LEU A 74 9.06 -8.09 16.11
CA LEU A 74 8.42 -9.37 15.82
C LEU A 74 8.94 -10.00 14.53
N ILE A 75 9.11 -9.21 13.46
CA ILE A 75 9.67 -9.69 12.20
C ILE A 75 11.15 -10.03 12.36
N ALA A 76 11.92 -9.22 13.09
CA ALA A 76 13.33 -9.49 13.35
C ALA A 76 13.50 -10.81 14.10
N LYS A 77 12.69 -11.06 15.14
CA LYS A 77 12.67 -12.31 15.89
C LYS A 77 12.22 -13.49 15.04
N ARG A 78 11.12 -13.33 14.27
CA ARG A 78 10.58 -14.38 13.39
C ARG A 78 11.60 -14.88 12.37
N TYR A 79 12.41 -13.96 11.83
CA TYR A 79 13.41 -14.27 10.80
C TYR A 79 14.84 -14.35 11.31
N GLU A 80 15.03 -14.38 12.63
CA GLU A 80 16.34 -14.35 13.26
C GLU A 80 17.23 -15.49 12.77
N GLU A 81 16.72 -16.73 12.79
CA GLU A 81 17.47 -17.90 12.32
C GLU A 81 17.89 -17.78 10.86
N TYR A 82 17.01 -17.28 9.99
CA TYR A 82 17.32 -17.09 8.57
C TYR A 82 18.40 -16.02 8.37
N ARG A 83 18.48 -15.01 9.24
CA ARG A 83 19.56 -14.02 9.21
C ARG A 83 20.87 -14.57 9.76
N GLN A 84 20.84 -15.26 10.89
CA GLN A 84 22.03 -15.85 11.50
C GLN A 84 22.71 -16.85 10.54
N LYS A 85 21.90 -17.66 9.86
CA LYS A 85 22.36 -18.60 8.81
C LYS A 85 22.68 -17.93 7.47
N LYS A 86 22.56 -16.60 7.36
CA LYS A 86 22.78 -15.80 6.13
C LYS A 86 21.92 -16.25 4.94
N ILE A 87 20.74 -16.80 5.21
CA ILE A 87 19.77 -17.23 4.19
C ILE A 87 18.98 -16.03 3.69
N MET A 88 18.57 -15.14 4.59
CA MET A 88 17.82 -13.93 4.25
C MET A 88 18.74 -12.88 3.64
N THR A 89 18.50 -12.54 2.36
CA THR A 89 19.29 -11.54 1.63
C THR A 89 18.48 -10.29 1.29
N ILE A 90 17.14 -10.34 1.36
CA ILE A 90 16.31 -9.16 1.19
C ILE A 90 16.52 -8.16 2.34
N PRO A 91 16.45 -6.84 2.07
CA PRO A 91 16.48 -5.84 3.11
C PRO A 91 15.20 -5.86 3.94
N MET A 92 15.29 -5.48 5.22
CA MET A 92 14.14 -5.40 6.11
C MET A 92 13.04 -4.44 5.66
N ALA A 93 13.37 -3.45 4.82
CA ALA A 93 12.40 -2.57 4.20
C ALA A 93 11.34 -3.33 3.38
N LYS A 94 11.71 -4.48 2.77
CA LYS A 94 10.77 -5.35 2.02
C LYS A 94 9.82 -6.13 2.92
N LEU A 95 10.04 -6.12 4.24
CA LEU A 95 9.18 -6.74 5.24
C LEU A 95 8.43 -5.69 6.08
N GLN A 96 8.36 -4.44 5.63
CA GLN A 96 7.50 -3.45 6.27
C GLN A 96 6.02 -3.73 6.00
N LYS A 97 5.14 -3.21 6.86
CA LYS A 97 3.68 -3.37 6.77
C LYS A 97 3.13 -3.25 5.34
N LYS A 98 3.43 -2.14 4.65
CA LYS A 98 2.94 -1.88 3.30
C LYS A 98 3.53 -2.82 2.25
N ALA A 99 4.77 -3.27 2.43
CA ALA A 99 5.41 -4.22 1.54
C ALA A 99 4.77 -5.61 1.67
N ILE A 100 4.50 -6.06 2.91
CA ILE A 100 3.80 -7.32 3.19
C ILE A 100 2.37 -7.29 2.65
N GLU A 101 1.61 -6.21 2.92
CA GLU A 101 0.25 -6.04 2.36
C GLU A 101 0.26 -6.16 0.83
N LYS A 102 1.21 -5.51 0.15
CA LYS A 102 1.36 -5.59 -1.31
C LYS A 102 1.75 -7.01 -1.78
N LEU A 103 2.61 -7.69 -1.04
CA LEU A 103 3.01 -9.06 -1.34
C LEU A 103 1.81 -10.01 -1.29
N VAL A 104 1.01 -9.96 -0.21
CA VAL A 104 -0.19 -10.79 -0.06
C VAL A 104 -1.17 -10.53 -1.20
N VAL A 105 -1.40 -9.25 -1.55
CA VAL A 105 -2.25 -8.89 -2.72
C VAL A 105 -1.71 -9.49 -4.01
N ARG A 106 -0.39 -9.42 -4.24
CA ARG A 106 0.24 -9.98 -5.43
C ARG A 106 0.08 -11.50 -5.50
N LEU A 107 0.23 -12.20 -4.38
CA LEU A 107 0.05 -13.66 -4.32
C LEU A 107 -1.40 -14.06 -4.59
N LEU A 108 -2.37 -13.35 -3.99
CA LEU A 108 -3.79 -13.57 -4.26
C LEU A 108 -4.12 -13.43 -5.76
N SER A 109 -3.58 -12.40 -6.41
CA SER A 109 -3.78 -12.20 -7.85
C SER A 109 -3.05 -13.23 -8.70
N ALA A 110 -1.83 -13.62 -8.32
CA ALA A 110 -1.04 -14.58 -9.10
C ALA A 110 -1.69 -15.97 -9.11
N TYR A 111 -2.31 -16.37 -8.01
CA TYR A 111 -2.89 -17.70 -7.82
C TYR A 111 -4.42 -17.73 -7.96
N ASN A 112 -5.05 -16.61 -8.33
CA ASN A 112 -6.51 -16.46 -8.43
C ASN A 112 -7.25 -16.94 -7.16
N LEU A 113 -6.74 -16.54 -5.98
CA LEU A 113 -7.30 -16.91 -4.68
C LEU A 113 -8.17 -15.80 -4.09
N THR A 114 -9.21 -16.20 -3.35
CA THR A 114 -10.13 -15.31 -2.64
C THR A 114 -9.54 -14.88 -1.30
N ALA A 115 -9.42 -13.57 -1.07
CA ALA A 115 -8.86 -13.04 0.17
C ALA A 115 -9.65 -13.46 1.43
N GLN A 116 -10.94 -13.76 1.29
CA GLN A 116 -11.81 -14.12 2.40
C GLN A 116 -11.41 -15.44 3.07
N ASP A 117 -10.85 -16.38 2.32
CA ASP A 117 -10.56 -17.74 2.80
C ASP A 117 -9.10 -17.91 3.24
N VAL A 118 -8.18 -17.17 2.60
CA VAL A 118 -6.73 -17.35 2.80
C VAL A 118 -6.00 -16.12 3.33
N ALA A 119 -6.65 -14.95 3.33
CA ALA A 119 -6.04 -13.69 3.78
C ALA A 119 -6.97 -12.83 4.69
N PRO A 120 -7.43 -13.38 5.82
CA PRO A 120 -8.33 -12.69 6.74
C PRO A 120 -7.73 -11.41 7.35
N ASN A 121 -6.42 -11.37 7.64
CA ASN A 121 -5.77 -10.22 8.28
C ASN A 121 -5.68 -9.03 7.32
N LEU A 122 -5.37 -9.26 6.04
CA LEU A 122 -5.44 -8.24 4.99
C LEU A 122 -6.85 -7.67 4.87
N SER A 123 -7.86 -8.55 4.86
CA SER A 123 -9.27 -8.16 4.76
C SER A 123 -9.71 -7.33 5.98
N ARG A 124 -9.29 -7.72 7.19
CA ARG A 124 -9.51 -6.94 8.42
C ARG A 124 -8.83 -5.58 8.36
N THR A 125 -7.55 -5.54 8.01
CA THR A 125 -6.76 -4.30 7.93
C THR A 125 -7.36 -3.29 6.95
N ARG A 126 -7.87 -3.75 5.80
CA ARG A 126 -8.57 -2.89 4.82
C ARG A 126 -9.89 -2.33 5.34
N ARG A 127 -10.69 -3.16 6.01
CA ARG A 127 -11.95 -2.73 6.63
C ARG A 127 -11.70 -1.69 7.72
N GLU A 128 -10.73 -1.94 8.61
CA GLU A 128 -10.35 -0.98 9.65
C GLU A 128 -9.84 0.34 9.06
N GLY A 129 -9.01 0.28 8.00
CA GLY A 129 -8.55 1.48 7.30
C GLY A 129 -9.71 2.30 6.72
N SER A 130 -10.71 1.63 6.15
CA SER A 130 -11.92 2.26 5.61
C SER A 130 -12.76 2.93 6.72
N LEU A 131 -12.93 2.25 7.85
CA LEU A 131 -13.63 2.80 9.01
C LEU A 131 -12.91 4.01 9.61
N ARG A 132 -11.58 3.95 9.75
CA ARG A 132 -10.76 5.09 10.20
C ARG A 132 -10.93 6.28 9.26
N HIS A 133 -10.98 6.05 7.95
CA HIS A 133 -11.24 7.10 6.96
C HIS A 133 -12.64 7.71 7.11
N ILE A 134 -13.68 6.89 7.25
CA ILE A 134 -15.05 7.37 7.48
C ILE A 134 -15.15 8.19 8.77
N THR A 135 -14.55 7.69 9.86
CA THR A 135 -14.51 8.41 11.15
C THR A 135 -13.76 9.73 11.03
N PHE A 136 -12.67 9.76 10.26
CA PHE A 136 -11.95 10.99 9.97
C PHE A 136 -12.82 11.99 9.20
N LEU A 137 -13.50 11.56 8.13
CA LEU A 137 -14.43 12.41 7.38
C LEU A 137 -15.54 12.97 8.27
N TYR A 138 -16.14 12.14 9.12
CA TYR A 138 -17.19 12.56 10.05
C TYR A 138 -16.69 13.57 11.09
N LYS A 139 -15.48 13.38 11.62
CA LYS A 139 -14.84 14.34 12.53
C LYS A 139 -14.51 15.67 11.83
N MET A 140 -14.13 15.63 10.56
CA MET A 140 -13.93 16.84 9.77
C MET A 140 -15.23 17.59 9.51
N GLU A 141 -16.32 16.88 9.21
CA GLU A 141 -17.64 17.46 8.96
C GLU A 141 -18.26 18.08 10.23
N ARG A 142 -18.00 17.48 11.41
CA ARG A 142 -18.47 18.01 12.71
C ARG A 142 -17.60 19.11 13.31
N ARG A 143 -16.34 19.23 12.90
CA ARG A 143 -15.57 20.45 13.16
C ARG A 143 -16.17 21.50 12.26
N SER A 144 -16.88 22.47 12.85
CA SER A 144 -17.39 23.66 12.17
C SER A 144 -16.45 24.06 11.02
N VAL A 145 -16.96 24.00 9.79
CA VAL A 145 -16.28 24.36 8.54
C VAL A 145 -15.85 25.84 8.53
N ALA A 146 -16.15 26.59 9.60
CA ALA A 146 -15.91 28.01 9.69
C ALA A 146 -14.43 28.41 9.68
N ASN A 147 -13.50 27.60 10.23
CA ASN A 147 -12.09 28.02 10.40
C ASN A 147 -11.10 26.87 10.19
N MET A 148 -11.00 26.36 8.96
CA MET A 148 -9.91 25.46 8.58
C MET A 148 -8.86 26.27 7.82
N GLU A 149 -7.62 26.27 8.31
CA GLU A 149 -6.50 26.95 7.64
C GLU A 149 -5.40 25.92 7.32
N LEU A 150 -4.77 26.03 6.15
CA LEU A 150 -3.63 25.21 5.77
C LEU A 150 -2.37 25.63 6.55
N PHE A 151 -2.23 26.94 6.71
CA PHE A 151 -1.25 27.66 7.52
C PHE A 151 -1.94 28.89 8.10
N PRO A 152 -1.44 29.52 9.18
CA PRO A 152 -2.00 30.76 9.70
C PRO A 152 -2.29 31.78 8.59
N GLY A 153 -3.55 32.22 8.50
CA GLY A 153 -4.02 33.17 7.48
C GLY A 153 -4.29 32.60 6.08
N HIS A 154 -4.25 31.28 5.90
CA HIS A 154 -4.49 30.59 4.63
C HIS A 154 -5.73 29.69 4.72
N PRO A 155 -6.94 30.26 4.54
CA PRO A 155 -8.18 29.52 4.75
C PRO A 155 -8.39 28.44 3.68
N ILE A 156 -8.78 27.25 4.13
CA ILE A 156 -9.28 26.16 3.31
C ILE A 156 -10.80 26.28 3.26
N ARG A 157 -11.34 26.49 2.06
CA ARG A 157 -12.78 26.50 1.83
C ARG A 157 -13.19 25.24 1.06
N MET A 158 -14.12 24.49 1.61
CA MET A 158 -14.78 23.41 0.90
C MET A 158 -15.85 24.00 -0.01
N ILE A 159 -15.87 23.56 -1.27
CA ILE A 159 -16.84 23.98 -2.29
C ILE A 159 -17.67 22.74 -2.60
N ALA A 160 -18.94 22.74 -2.22
CA ALA A 160 -19.79 21.55 -2.29
C ALA A 160 -21.03 21.72 -3.20
N ASP A 161 -21.46 22.95 -3.43
CA ASP A 161 -22.64 23.27 -4.25
C ASP A 161 -22.37 24.32 -5.34
N VAL A 162 -23.38 24.60 -6.16
CA VAL A 162 -23.28 25.54 -7.28
C VAL A 162 -23.11 26.99 -6.80
N ASP A 163 -23.70 27.33 -5.64
CA ASP A 163 -23.60 28.67 -5.07
C ASP A 163 -22.19 28.93 -4.54
N ASP A 164 -21.52 27.93 -3.98
CA ASP A 164 -20.12 27.98 -3.59
C ASP A 164 -19.21 28.21 -4.81
N ILE A 165 -19.51 27.57 -5.95
CA ILE A 165 -18.78 27.77 -7.20
C ILE A 165 -18.95 29.21 -7.69
N ALA A 166 -20.16 29.77 -7.63
CA ALA A 166 -20.42 31.16 -8.02
C ALA A 166 -19.62 32.15 -7.15
N ARG A 167 -19.46 31.86 -5.85
CA ARG A 167 -18.62 32.64 -4.93
C ARG A 167 -17.11 32.46 -5.16
N LEU A 168 -16.70 31.30 -5.68
CA LEU A 168 -15.31 31.00 -6.00
C LEU A 168 -14.84 31.71 -7.27
N TYR A 169 -15.72 31.83 -8.27
CA TYR A 169 -15.43 32.43 -9.58
C TYR A 169 -14.69 33.78 -9.51
N PRO A 170 -15.17 34.80 -8.76
CA PRO A 170 -14.47 36.09 -8.68
C PRO A 170 -13.09 35.98 -8.00
N VAL A 171 -12.87 34.99 -7.13
CA VAL A 171 -11.56 34.80 -6.47
C VAL A 171 -10.56 34.21 -7.46
N ILE A 172 -10.98 33.24 -8.27
CA ILE A 172 -10.18 32.64 -9.34
C ILE A 172 -9.87 33.68 -10.43
N ALA A 173 -10.87 34.46 -10.86
CA ALA A 173 -10.71 35.46 -11.93
C ALA A 173 -9.71 36.57 -11.56
N ASN A 174 -9.53 36.85 -10.27
CA ASN A 174 -8.60 37.86 -9.76
C ASN A 174 -7.29 37.27 -9.23
N ALA A 175 -7.03 35.97 -9.42
CA ALA A 175 -5.79 35.33 -8.98
C ALA A 175 -4.75 35.32 -10.10
N ASP A 176 -3.53 35.76 -9.79
CA ASP A 176 -2.40 35.74 -10.75
C ASP A 176 -1.92 34.31 -11.05
N ILE A 177 -1.99 33.41 -10.06
CA ILE A 177 -1.54 32.02 -10.14
C ILE A 177 -2.53 31.14 -9.39
N ILE A 178 -2.91 30.02 -10.01
CA ILE A 178 -3.82 29.03 -9.42
C ILE A 178 -3.16 27.65 -9.52
N GLY A 179 -3.02 26.98 -8.38
CA GLY A 179 -2.66 25.57 -8.33
C GLY A 179 -3.91 24.70 -8.43
N ILE A 180 -3.92 23.74 -9.36
CA ILE A 180 -5.00 22.78 -9.50
C ILE A 180 -4.41 21.39 -9.30
N ASP A 181 -5.00 20.64 -8.37
CA ASP A 181 -4.70 19.23 -8.15
C ASP A 181 -6.02 18.46 -8.20
N THR A 182 -6.02 17.28 -8.82
CA THR A 182 -7.22 16.48 -9.00
C THR A 182 -7.01 15.10 -8.42
N GLU A 183 -7.84 14.71 -7.46
CA GLU A 183 -7.88 13.34 -6.97
C GLU A 183 -8.82 12.51 -7.83
N TRP A 184 -8.27 11.48 -8.50
CA TRP A 184 -9.06 10.47 -9.18
C TRP A 184 -9.18 9.23 -8.31
N LYS A 185 -10.41 8.84 -7.96
CA LYS A 185 -10.71 7.54 -7.32
C LYS A 185 -11.54 6.70 -8.28
N PRO A 186 -10.98 5.65 -8.91
CA PRO A 186 -11.81 4.68 -9.63
C PRO A 186 -12.71 3.98 -8.61
N LEU A 187 -14.02 4.00 -8.84
CA LEU A 187 -14.95 3.16 -8.10
C LEU A 187 -14.66 1.70 -8.47
N PHE A 188 -14.01 0.97 -7.57
CA PHE A 188 -13.79 -0.47 -7.74
C PHE A 188 -15.15 -1.17 -7.64
N MET A 189 -15.58 -1.84 -8.72
CA MET A 189 -16.85 -2.59 -8.86
C MET A 189 -18.17 -1.78 -9.00
N SER A 190 -18.17 -0.62 -9.67
CA SER A 190 -19.43 -0.02 -10.13
C SER A 190 -19.80 -0.56 -11.53
N THR A 191 -20.92 -1.27 -11.65
CA THR A 191 -21.51 -1.68 -12.95
C THR A 191 -22.29 -0.55 -13.64
N THR A 192 -22.40 0.60 -12.99
CA THR A 192 -22.94 1.83 -13.58
C THR A 192 -21.80 2.79 -13.91
N GLU A 193 -21.73 3.21 -15.16
CA GLU A 193 -20.82 4.25 -15.69
C GLU A 193 -21.09 5.66 -15.13
N GLN A 194 -21.66 5.80 -13.93
CA GLN A 194 -21.83 7.11 -13.32
C GLN A 194 -20.58 7.48 -12.52
N VAL A 195 -19.70 8.19 -13.21
CA VAL A 195 -18.46 8.76 -12.64
C VAL A 195 -18.82 9.94 -11.74
N LYS A 196 -18.68 9.77 -10.41
CA LYS A 196 -18.59 10.92 -9.50
C LYS A 196 -17.19 11.53 -9.61
N LYS A 197 -17.03 12.54 -10.47
CA LYS A 197 -15.85 13.41 -10.46
C LYS A 197 -15.97 14.35 -9.26
N ARG A 198 -15.08 14.22 -8.27
CA ARG A 198 -14.94 15.21 -7.19
C ARG A 198 -13.77 16.10 -7.55
N LEU A 199 -14.05 17.35 -7.89
CA LEU A 199 -13.04 18.36 -8.17
C LEU A 199 -12.73 19.09 -6.87
N CYS A 200 -11.51 18.98 -6.36
CA CYS A 200 -11.04 19.77 -5.23
C CYS A 200 -10.22 20.95 -5.76
N PHE A 201 -10.65 22.18 -5.51
CA PHE A 201 -9.83 23.35 -5.80
C PHE A 201 -8.93 23.68 -4.60
N ARG A 202 -7.63 23.83 -4.82
CA ARG A 202 -6.70 24.41 -3.83
C ARG A 202 -6.23 25.78 -4.32
N LEU A 203 -6.93 26.85 -3.95
CA LEU A 203 -6.41 28.19 -4.18
C LEU A 203 -5.29 28.51 -3.18
N PHE A 204 -4.08 28.70 -3.70
CA PHE A 204 -2.98 29.31 -2.96
C PHE A 204 -2.92 30.79 -3.30
N ARG A 205 -2.98 31.65 -2.29
CA ARG A 205 -2.69 33.07 -2.45
C ARG A 205 -1.21 33.29 -2.15
N LEU A 206 -0.35 33.20 -3.15
CA LEU A 206 1.06 33.58 -3.03
C LEU A 206 1.14 35.12 -3.03
N GLN A 207 0.99 35.76 -1.86
CA GLN A 207 1.53 37.10 -1.69
C GLN A 207 3.04 37.03 -1.44
N GLN A 208 3.80 36.73 -2.49
CA GLN A 208 5.18 37.18 -2.55
C GLN A 208 5.30 38.17 -3.70
N LYS A 209 5.31 39.46 -3.36
CA LYS A 209 5.88 40.50 -4.22
C LYS A 209 7.37 40.17 -4.39
N PHE A 210 7.72 39.39 -5.39
CA PHE A 210 9.05 39.49 -5.98
C PHE A 210 9.09 40.81 -6.75
N ARG A 211 9.54 41.88 -6.06
CA ARG A 211 10.09 43.05 -6.74
C ARG A 211 11.34 42.55 -7.47
N LEU A 212 11.20 42.21 -8.74
CA LEU A 212 12.33 42.21 -9.66
C LEU A 212 12.74 43.68 -9.82
N SER A 213 13.77 44.06 -9.05
CA SER A 213 14.54 45.28 -9.27
C SER A 213 15.06 45.26 -10.72
N ARG A 214 14.47 46.09 -11.59
CA ARG A 214 15.14 46.49 -12.82
C ARG A 214 16.29 47.42 -12.41
N GLY A 215 17.53 46.96 -12.55
CA GLY A 215 18.69 47.83 -12.50
C GLY A 215 18.66 48.82 -13.68
N PRO A 216 19.21 50.03 -13.53
CA PRO A 216 19.28 50.99 -14.62
C PRO A 216 20.28 50.52 -15.68
N VAL A 217 19.93 50.78 -16.94
CA VAL A 217 20.80 50.67 -18.12
C VAL A 217 21.84 51.79 -18.10
#